data_AF-A0A3P8M3R8-F1
#
_entry.id   AF-A0A3P8M3R8-F1
#
_cell.length_a   1.000
_cell.length_b   1.000
_cell.length_c   1.000
_cell.angle_alpha   90.00
_cell.angle_beta   90.00
_cell.angle_gamma   90.00
#
_symmetry.space_group_name_H-M   'P 1'
#
loop_
_entity.id
_entity.type
_entity.pdbx_description
1 polymer ?
#
loop_
_entity_poly.entity_id
_entity_poly.type
_entity_poly.pdbx_seq_one_letter_code
_entity_poly.pdbx_strand_id
1 'polypeptide(L)' 'MATAGVEPRLMGLGPVPAVRKVLERAGLNINDMDVIELNEAFAAQALGVLRQLGVADRCRAR' A
#
# COMPACT_ATOMS: atom_id res chain seq x y z
N MET A 1 12.99 -5.27 -10.01
CA MET A 1 13.12 -4.80 -8.61
C MET A 1 12.36 -3.48 -8.38
N ALA A 2 11.15 -3.51 -7.82
CA ALA A 2 10.35 -2.31 -7.50
C ALA A 2 10.67 -1.78 -6.08
N THR A 3 11.94 -1.51 -5.82
CA THR A 3 12.40 -1.02 -4.52
C THR A 3 12.18 0.49 -4.40
N ALA A 4 11.77 0.94 -3.22
CA ALA A 4 11.63 2.34 -2.87
C ALA A 4 12.09 2.56 -1.42
N GLY A 5 12.66 3.73 -1.16
CA GLY A 5 13.02 4.19 0.18
C GLY A 5 12.13 5.35 0.60
N VAL A 6 11.92 5.48 1.91
CA VAL A 6 11.24 6.61 2.55
C VAL A 6 12.12 7.12 3.69
N GLU A 7 11.86 8.33 4.18
CA GLU A 7 12.53 8.81 5.38
C GLU A 7 12.28 7.85 6.55
N PRO A 8 13.26 7.63 7.45
CA PRO A 8 13.09 6.73 8.60
C PRO A 8 11.88 7.04 9.47
N ARG A 9 11.58 8.34 9.66
CA ARG A 9 10.41 8.80 10.41
C ARG A 9 9.07 8.42 9.75
N LEU A 10 9.07 8.12 8.45
CA LEU A 10 7.93 7.70 7.64
C LEU A 10 8.01 6.23 7.22
N MET A 11 8.89 5.45 7.84
CA MET A 11 9.15 4.02 7.55
C MET A 11 7.88 3.22 7.22
N GLY A 12 6.80 3.42 7.99
CA GLY A 12 5.55 2.71 7.79
C GLY A 12 4.89 2.92 6.41
N LEU A 13 5.18 4.03 5.74
CA LEU A 13 4.64 4.35 4.42
C LEU A 13 5.50 3.81 3.27
N GLY A 14 6.59 3.08 3.56
CA GLY A 14 7.45 2.44 2.56
C GLY A 14 6.72 1.63 1.48
N PRO A 15 5.62 0.91 1.78
CA PRO A 15 4.85 0.20 0.77
C PRO A 15 4.24 1.11 -0.31
N VAL A 16 3.87 2.37 -0.01
CA VAL A 16 3.18 3.25 -0.97
C VAL A 16 4.00 3.49 -2.24
N PRO A 17 5.25 4.01 -2.18
CA PRO A 17 6.04 4.21 -3.40
C PRO A 17 6.47 2.87 -4.03
N ALA A 18 6.65 1.81 -3.25
CA ALA A 18 7.00 0.49 -3.78
C ALA A 18 5.85 -0.11 -4.61
N VAL A 19 4.62 -0.03 -4.11
CA VAL A 19 3.41 -0.52 -4.79
C VAL A 19 3.14 0.30 -6.06
N ARG A 20 3.21 1.63 -6.00
CA ARG A 20 3.05 2.47 -7.21
C ARG A 20 4.06 2.11 -8.30
N LYS A 21 5.33 1.89 -7.90
CA LYS A 21 6.40 1.51 -8.83
C LYS A 21 6.22 0.12 -9.45
N VAL A 22 5.69 -0.86 -8.71
CA VAL A 22 5.43 -2.20 -9.29
C VAL A 22 4.22 -2.17 -10.22
N LEU A 23 3.16 -1.43 -9.86
CA LEU A 23 1.96 -1.27 -10.69
C LEU A 23 2.28 -0.57 -12.02
N GLU A 24 3.01 0.54 -11.97
CA GLU A 24 3.46 1.26 -13.17
C GLU A 24 4.27 0.35 -14.12
N ARG A 25 5.17 -0.46 -13.56
CA ARG A 25 6.00 -1.38 -14.35
C ARG A 25 5.22 -2.56 -14.92
N ALA A 26 4.20 -3.01 -14.21
CA ALA A 26 3.30 -4.07 -14.66
C ALA A 26 2.24 -3.56 -15.64
N GLY A 27 2.08 -2.24 -15.78
CA GLY A 27 0.98 -1.65 -16.55
C GLY A 27 -0.39 -1.90 -15.92
N LEU A 28 -0.44 -2.07 -14.60
CA LEU A 28 -1.66 -2.39 -13.85
C LEU A 28 -2.09 -1.22 -12.97
N ASN A 29 -3.37 -1.21 -12.62
CA ASN A 29 -3.97 -0.33 -11.62
C ASN A 29 -4.12 -1.07 -10.28
N ILE A 30 -4.19 -0.32 -9.18
CA ILE A 30 -4.48 -0.89 -7.86
C ILE A 30 -5.84 -1.60 -7.84
N ASN A 31 -6.80 -1.13 -8.64
CA ASN A 31 -8.14 -1.70 -8.76
C ASN A 31 -8.17 -3.02 -9.54
N ASP A 32 -7.07 -3.40 -10.19
CA ASP A 32 -6.95 -4.69 -10.88
C ASP A 32 -6.56 -5.81 -9.91
N MET A 33 -6.29 -5.48 -8.63
CA MET A 33 -5.91 -6.46 -7.61
C MET A 33 -7.15 -7.06 -6.95
N ASP A 34 -7.35 -8.36 -7.09
CA ASP A 34 -8.43 -9.09 -6.41
C ASP A 34 -8.22 -9.16 -4.89
N VAL A 35 -6.95 -9.29 -4.47
CA VAL A 35 -6.55 -9.42 -3.06
C VAL A 35 -5.34 -8.53 -2.81
N ILE A 36 -5.36 -7.81 -1.68
CA ILE A 36 -4.25 -6.97 -1.23
C ILE A 36 -3.80 -7.48 0.13
N GLU A 37 -2.62 -8.10 0.16
CA GLU A 37 -1.96 -8.53 1.39
C GLU A 37 -0.90 -7.51 1.78
N LEU A 38 -1.07 -6.90 2.96
CA LEU A 38 -0.13 -5.94 3.52
C LEU A 38 0.43 -6.51 4.81
N ASN A 39 1.75 -6.53 4.96
CA ASN A 39 2.35 -6.85 6.25
C ASN A 39 1.95 -5.79 7.28
N GLU A 40 1.14 -6.18 8.25
CA GLU A 40 0.64 -5.28 9.29
C GLU A 40 1.63 -5.23 10.45
N ALA A 41 2.60 -4.32 10.35
CA ALA A 41 3.46 -4.01 11.49
C ALA A 41 2.69 -3.24 12.58
N PHE A 42 1.81 -2.30 12.16
CA PHE A 42 0.94 -1.52 13.03
C PHE A 42 -0.33 -1.09 12.29
N ALA A 43 -1.49 -1.11 12.96
CA ALA A 43 -2.77 -0.73 12.34
C ALA A 43 -2.76 0.69 11.74
N ALA A 44 -2.21 1.68 12.45
CA ALA A 44 -2.15 3.07 11.95
C ALA A 44 -1.34 3.19 10.66
N GLN A 45 -0.26 2.40 10.55
CA GLN A 45 0.56 2.33 9.36
C GLN A 45 -0.22 1.68 8.21
N ALA A 46 -0.87 0.54 8.46
CA ALA A 46 -1.64 -0.18 7.45
C ALA A 46 -2.75 0.70 6.87
N LEU A 47 -3.53 1.36 7.73
CA LEU A 47 -4.55 2.33 7.32
C LEU A 47 -3.96 3.48 6.50
N GLY A 48 -2.79 4.00 6.90
CA GLY A 48 -2.09 5.04 6.15
C GLY A 48 -1.70 4.61 4.73
N VAL A 49 -1.18 3.40 4.59
CA VAL A 49 -0.83 2.81 3.28
C VAL A 49 -2.08 2.61 2.41
N LEU A 50 -3.12 1.97 2.95
CA LEU A 50 -4.36 1.70 2.21
C LEU A 50 -4.98 3.01 1.69
N ARG A 51 -5.09 4.03 2.54
CA ARG A 51 -5.63 5.34 2.16
C ARG A 51 -4.82 6.01 1.05
N GLN A 52 -3.48 5.97 1.11
CA GLN A 52 -2.62 6.58 0.09
C GLN A 52 -2.61 5.81 -1.24
N LEU A 53 -2.90 4.51 -1.19
CA LEU A 53 -3.09 3.68 -2.38
C LEU A 53 -4.52 3.74 -2.93
N GLY A 54 -5.45 4.41 -2.23
CA GLY A 54 -6.85 4.51 -2.65
C GLY A 54 -7.68 3.25 -2.38
N VAL A 55 -7.18 2.37 -1.51
CA VAL A 55 -7.87 1.13 -1.12
C VAL A 55 -8.84 1.43 0.02
N ALA A 56 -10.07 0.91 -0.09
CA ALA A 56 -11.07 1.08 0.95
C ALA A 56 -10.62 0.38 2.26
N ASP A 57 -10.48 1.15 3.33
CA ASP A 57 -10.06 0.69 4.66
C ASP A 57 -11.22 0.48 5.64
N ARG A 58 -12.47 0.70 5.16
CA ARG A 58 -13.67 0.49 5.97
C ARG A 58 -14.03 -0.98 5.99
N CYS A 59 -13.84 -1.63 7.12
CA CYS A 59 -14.52 -2.87 7.44
C CYS A 59 -16.04 -2.61 7.44
N ARG A 60 -16.77 -3.06 6.42
CA ARG A 60 -18.22 -3.25 6.55
C ARG A 60 -18.40 -4.44 7.48
N ALA A 61 -18.59 -4.18 8.77
CA ALA A 61 -19.18 -5.16 9.66
C ALA A 61 -20.54 -5.54 9.07
N ARG A 62 -20.66 -6.79 8.64
CA ARG A 62 -21.93 -7.39 8.26
C ARG A 62 -22.68 -7.78 9.52
#